data_AF-A0A401FQ83-F1
#
_entry.id   AF-A0A401FQ83-F1
#
_cell.length_a   1.000
_cell.length_b   1.000
_cell.length_c   1.000
_cell.angle_alpha   90.00
_cell.angle_beta   90.00
_cell.angle_gamma   90.00
#
_symmetry.space_group_name_H-M   'P 1'
#
loop_
_entity.id
_entity.type
_entity.pdbx_description
1 polymer ?
#
loop_
_entity_poly.entity_id
_entity_poly.type
_entity_poly.pdbx_seq_one_letter_code
_entity_poly.pdbx_strand_id
1 'polypeptide(L)'
;MKILIPSDGNKPGANVSRMLGTARYLIIADSETADLEAIPNPGAGGRGGVNAVALAVARDTDLVLTGYCAPAIEAHLLNSGIRVVTGISGTVSEAVERFKGNPSENARQPLKKRLPPALKKSLRQFSQMLPMMLSIVLLAGFLNTFISDAGLTALFSGSALRDTLAGGLTGSLFAGNAVNSYIIGKELLDNGVSLFAVTAFIMAWATVGIIQLPAEAAALGKRFAILRTLLTFLLALAVALLTVTILNLMGSPVQ
;
A
#
# COMPACT_ATOMS: atom_id res chain seq x y z
N MET A 1 31.30 -11.23 20.85
CA MET A 1 30.43 -10.52 19.87
C MET A 1 28.98 -10.86 20.18
N LYS A 2 28.12 -9.84 20.34
CA LYS A 2 26.72 -10.02 20.71
C LYS A 2 25.80 -10.05 19.49
N ILE A 3 25.00 -11.09 19.39
CA ILE A 3 24.10 -11.34 18.26
C ILE A 3 22.66 -11.35 18.78
N LEU A 4 21.79 -10.52 18.21
CA LEU A 4 20.37 -10.53 18.49
C LEU A 4 19.61 -11.30 17.40
N ILE A 5 18.73 -12.19 17.83
CA ILE A 5 17.96 -13.09 16.98
C ILE A 5 16.49 -13.00 17.39
N PRO A 6 15.61 -12.42 16.55
CA PRO A 6 14.17 -12.47 16.78
C PRO A 6 13.68 -13.91 16.63
N SER A 7 12.91 -14.38 17.59
CA SER A 7 12.37 -15.74 17.63
C SER A 7 10.88 -15.76 17.94
N ASP A 8 10.21 -16.80 17.43
CA ASP A 8 8.80 -17.07 17.75
C ASP A 8 8.64 -17.78 19.11
N GLY A 9 9.74 -18.21 19.74
CA GLY A 9 9.76 -18.84 21.06
C GLY A 9 10.97 -18.42 21.90
N ASN A 10 11.03 -18.90 23.15
CA ASN A 10 12.07 -18.55 24.12
C ASN A 10 13.18 -19.61 24.25
N LYS A 11 13.19 -20.62 23.38
CA LYS A 11 14.15 -21.74 23.42
C LYS A 11 15.10 -21.69 22.23
N PRO A 12 16.32 -22.24 22.33
CA PRO A 12 17.28 -22.29 21.22
C PRO A 12 16.78 -23.07 19.99
N GLY A 13 15.93 -24.09 20.21
CA GLY A 13 15.26 -24.83 19.13
C GLY A 13 14.05 -24.13 18.51
N ALA A 14 13.69 -22.93 18.98
CA ALA A 14 12.61 -22.16 18.38
C ALA A 14 13.06 -21.57 17.03
N ASN A 15 12.09 -21.36 16.14
CA ASN A 15 12.37 -20.79 14.82
C ASN A 15 12.76 -19.31 14.93
N VAL A 16 13.66 -18.89 14.04
CA VAL A 16 13.92 -17.47 13.78
C VAL A 16 12.66 -16.86 13.18
N SER A 17 12.22 -15.74 13.75
CA SER A 17 10.98 -15.10 13.32
C SER A 17 11.12 -14.49 11.92
N ARG A 18 10.04 -14.55 11.15
CA ARG A 18 10.00 -14.03 9.77
C ARG A 18 10.19 -12.52 9.71
N MET A 19 9.78 -11.76 10.73
CA MET A 19 9.97 -10.32 10.80
C MET A 19 10.44 -9.91 12.19
N LEU A 20 11.42 -9.01 12.25
CA LEU A 20 11.94 -8.47 13.51
C LEU A 20 10.83 -7.88 14.40
N GLY A 21 9.87 -7.15 13.80
CA GLY A 21 8.85 -6.43 14.55
C GLY A 21 7.68 -7.27 15.08
N THR A 22 7.48 -8.48 14.57
CA THR A 22 6.41 -9.40 15.02
C THR A 22 6.93 -10.54 15.89
N ALA A 23 8.25 -10.63 16.06
CA ALA A 23 8.88 -11.65 16.88
C ALA A 23 8.40 -11.55 18.32
N ARG A 24 8.05 -12.68 18.92
CA ARG A 24 7.57 -12.75 20.32
C ARG A 24 8.72 -12.57 21.32
N TYR A 25 9.91 -13.03 20.94
CA TYR A 25 11.12 -12.96 21.76
C TYR A 25 12.28 -12.42 20.93
N LEU A 26 13.21 -11.75 21.60
CA LEU A 26 14.50 -11.33 21.08
C LEU A 26 15.55 -12.08 21.89
N ILE A 27 16.23 -13.03 21.25
CA ILE A 27 17.25 -13.85 21.87
C ILE A 27 18.60 -13.19 21.64
N ILE A 28 19.33 -12.93 22.72
CA ILE A 28 20.68 -12.38 22.69
C ILE A 28 21.64 -13.53 22.91
N ALA A 29 22.53 -13.73 21.95
CA ALA A 29 23.58 -14.74 22.00
C ALA A 29 24.94 -14.05 22.10
N ASP A 30 25.77 -14.47 23.06
CA ASP A 30 27.19 -14.13 23.03
C ASP A 30 27.97 -15.20 22.27
N SER A 31 28.74 -14.77 21.26
CA SER A 31 29.57 -15.66 20.46
C SER A 31 30.65 -16.39 21.27
N GLU A 32 31.08 -15.82 22.41
CA GLU A 32 32.21 -16.32 23.20
C GLU A 32 31.78 -17.25 24.34
N THR A 33 30.68 -16.94 25.03
CA THR A 33 30.23 -17.73 26.19
C THR A 33 29.15 -18.76 25.85
N ALA A 34 28.59 -18.70 24.62
CA ALA A 34 27.44 -19.50 24.20
C ALA A 34 26.18 -19.33 25.07
N ASP A 35 26.13 -18.27 25.89
CA ASP A 35 24.94 -17.92 26.67
C ASP A 35 23.85 -17.35 25.76
N LEU A 36 22.62 -17.81 25.99
CA LEU A 36 21.42 -17.39 25.27
C LEU A 36 20.43 -16.78 26.26
N GLU A 37 20.23 -15.46 26.19
CA GLU A 37 19.22 -14.75 26.98
C GLU A 37 17.99 -14.49 26.11
N ALA A 38 16.82 -15.03 26.48
CA ALA A 38 15.57 -14.80 25.77
C ALA A 38 14.77 -13.67 26.44
N ILE A 39 14.59 -12.56 25.72
CA ILE A 39 13.87 -11.38 26.23
C ILE A 39 12.53 -11.26 25.47
N PRO A 40 11.39 -11.11 26.16
CA PRO A 40 10.10 -10.91 25.48
C PRO A 40 10.10 -9.58 24.71
N ASN A 41 9.44 -9.55 23.56
CA ASN A 41 9.22 -8.32 22.79
C ASN A 41 7.84 -7.74 23.12
N PRO A 42 7.72 -6.77 24.04
CA PRO A 42 6.44 -6.22 24.45
C PRO A 42 5.67 -5.52 23.31
N GLY A 43 6.34 -5.23 22.19
CA GLY A 43 5.72 -4.60 21.03
C GLY A 43 5.23 -5.56 19.94
N ALA A 44 5.34 -6.88 20.14
CA ALA A 44 4.96 -7.88 19.13
C ALA A 44 3.49 -7.71 18.72
N GLY A 45 3.24 -7.12 17.54
CA GLY A 45 1.89 -6.80 17.04
C GLY A 45 1.59 -5.33 16.75
N GLY A 46 2.53 -4.40 17.00
CA GLY A 46 2.34 -3.00 16.59
C GLY A 46 3.61 -2.14 16.61
N ARG A 47 4.33 -2.12 17.73
CA ARG A 47 5.57 -1.31 17.92
C ARG A 47 6.84 -2.16 18.04
N GLY A 48 6.75 -3.46 17.76
CA GLY A 48 7.83 -4.41 18.05
C GLY A 48 9.11 -4.16 17.26
N GLY A 49 9.05 -3.49 16.10
CA GLY A 49 10.24 -3.10 15.35
C GLY A 49 11.05 -2.02 16.07
N VAL A 50 10.39 -0.98 16.59
CA VAL A 50 11.04 0.10 17.34
C VAL A 50 11.58 -0.41 18.67
N ASN A 51 10.81 -1.25 19.36
CA ASN A 51 11.25 -1.87 20.61
C ASN A 51 12.46 -2.80 20.40
N ALA A 52 12.50 -3.54 19.29
CA ALA A 52 13.66 -4.37 18.96
C ALA A 52 14.93 -3.54 18.73
N VAL A 53 14.82 -2.35 18.11
CA VAL A 53 15.95 -1.43 17.97
C VAL A 53 16.43 -0.94 19.34
N ALA A 54 15.51 -0.44 20.17
CA ALA A 54 15.85 0.06 21.51
C ALA A 54 16.54 -1.03 22.35
N LEU A 55 16.04 -2.27 22.28
CA LEU A 55 16.60 -3.39 23.01
C LEU A 55 17.99 -3.79 22.47
N ALA A 56 18.17 -3.77 21.14
CA ALA A 56 19.45 -4.07 20.51
C ALA A 56 20.54 -3.07 20.94
N VAL A 57 20.19 -1.77 20.98
CA VAL A 57 21.09 -0.70 21.44
C VAL A 57 21.35 -0.82 22.94
N ALA A 58 20.31 -1.01 23.76
CA ALA A 58 20.46 -1.10 25.22
C ALA A 58 21.31 -2.31 25.68
N ARG A 59 21.46 -3.32 24.82
CA ARG A 59 22.24 -4.54 25.12
C ARG A 59 23.58 -4.59 24.39
N ASP A 60 23.97 -3.49 23.73
CA ASP A 60 25.23 -3.36 22.97
C ASP A 60 25.40 -4.47 21.94
N THR A 61 24.37 -4.71 21.13
CA THR A 61 24.37 -5.77 20.12
C THR A 61 25.18 -5.37 18.88
N ASP A 62 26.06 -6.23 18.39
CA ASP A 62 26.87 -5.97 17.20
C ASP A 62 26.16 -6.35 15.88
N LEU A 63 25.28 -7.35 15.96
CA LEU A 63 24.65 -7.98 14.80
C LEU A 63 23.22 -8.43 15.08
N VAL A 64 22.30 -8.15 14.16
CA VAL A 64 20.93 -8.68 14.17
C VAL A 64 20.76 -9.67 13.03
N LEU A 65 20.38 -10.91 13.34
CA LEU A 65 20.04 -11.95 12.36
C LEU A 65 18.53 -12.09 12.27
N THR A 66 17.90 -11.78 11.14
CA THR A 66 16.43 -11.84 11.01
C THR A 66 15.97 -12.38 9.66
N GLY A 67 14.74 -12.88 9.58
CA GLY A 67 14.13 -13.23 8.31
C GLY A 67 13.93 -12.00 7.41
N TYR A 68 13.32 -10.95 7.96
CA TYR A 68 13.05 -9.69 7.27
C TYR A 68 13.13 -8.50 8.22
N CYS A 69 13.76 -7.43 7.74
CA CYS A 69 13.80 -6.13 8.40
C CYS A 69 13.19 -5.08 7.46
N ALA A 70 12.35 -4.20 8.00
CA ALA A 70 11.82 -3.07 7.22
C ALA A 70 12.93 -2.03 6.97
N PRO A 71 13.00 -1.39 5.79
CA PRO A 71 14.12 -0.49 5.44
C PRO A 71 14.36 0.65 6.44
N ALA A 72 13.28 1.22 7.00
CA ALA A 72 13.39 2.27 8.01
C ALA A 72 14.05 1.77 9.31
N ILE A 73 13.73 0.54 9.74
CA ILE A 73 14.29 -0.08 10.94
C ILE A 73 15.76 -0.49 10.71
N GLU A 74 16.06 -1.04 9.54
CA GLU A 74 17.43 -1.38 9.12
C GLU A 74 18.34 -0.14 9.15
N ALA A 75 17.88 0.99 8.62
CA ALA A 75 18.63 2.24 8.65
C ALA A 75 18.94 2.71 10.08
N HIS A 76 17.98 2.60 11.00
CA HIS A 76 18.21 2.96 12.41
C HIS A 76 19.23 2.06 13.10
N LEU A 77 19.19 0.75 12.86
CA LEU A 77 20.16 -0.20 13.40
C LEU A 77 21.57 0.10 12.88
N LEU A 78 21.71 0.31 11.58
CA LEU A 78 23.00 0.65 10.96
C LEU A 78 23.59 1.97 11.47
N ASN A 79 22.76 3.00 11.61
CA ASN A 79 23.19 4.29 12.18
C ASN A 79 23.60 4.19 13.65
N SER A 80 23.12 3.16 14.36
CA SER A 80 23.50 2.86 15.75
C SER A 80 24.73 1.94 15.82
N GLY A 81 25.39 1.65 14.69
CA GLY A 81 26.56 0.76 14.61
C GLY A 81 26.22 -0.73 14.58
N ILE A 82 24.94 -1.10 14.52
CA ILE A 82 24.47 -2.48 14.58
C ILE A 82 24.28 -3.01 13.15
N ARG A 83 24.98 -4.10 12.80
CA ARG A 83 24.83 -4.72 11.48
C ARG A 83 23.55 -5.55 11.42
N VAL A 84 22.91 -5.59 10.26
CA VAL A 84 21.69 -6.37 10.04
C VAL A 84 21.90 -7.37 8.92
N VAL A 85 21.62 -8.64 9.18
CA VAL A 85 21.61 -9.70 8.18
C VAL A 85 20.19 -10.25 8.07
N THR A 86 19.63 -10.10 6.86
CA THR A 86 18.28 -10.55 6.53
C THR A 86 18.28 -11.86 5.76
N GLY A 87 17.15 -12.54 5.69
CA GLY A 87 16.98 -13.80 4.95
C GLY A 87 17.40 -15.03 5.74
N ILE A 88 17.54 -14.91 7.06
CA ILE A 88 17.82 -16.03 7.95
C ILE A 88 16.55 -16.82 8.22
N SER A 89 16.64 -18.14 8.09
CA SER A 89 15.56 -19.09 8.37
C SER A 89 16.15 -20.35 9.01
N GLY A 90 15.34 -21.04 9.82
CA GLY A 90 15.76 -22.21 10.60
C GLY A 90 15.59 -21.95 12.09
N THR A 91 16.26 -22.75 12.91
CA THR A 91 16.26 -22.59 14.36
C THR A 91 17.25 -21.53 14.83
N VAL A 92 17.05 -21.00 16.04
CA VAL A 92 17.96 -20.00 16.64
C VAL A 92 19.35 -20.60 16.81
N SER A 93 19.48 -21.85 17.26
CA SER A 93 20.77 -22.54 17.36
C SER A 93 21.50 -22.62 16.01
N GLU A 94 20.81 -23.02 14.95
CA GLU A 94 21.39 -23.06 13.59
C GLU A 94 21.83 -21.67 13.11
N ALA A 95 21.06 -20.64 13.43
CA ALA A 95 21.39 -19.27 13.06
C ALA A 95 22.65 -18.76 13.79
N VAL A 96 22.80 -19.09 15.07
CA VAL A 96 24.02 -18.78 15.84
C VAL A 96 25.22 -19.52 15.27
N GLU A 97 25.09 -20.83 15.03
CA GLU A 97 26.19 -21.66 14.51
C GLU A 97 26.66 -21.20 13.13
N ARG A 98 25.75 -20.88 12.21
CA ARG A 98 26.10 -20.34 10.88
C ARG A 98 26.91 -19.05 10.92
N PHE A 99 26.82 -18.29 12.01
CA PHE A 99 27.49 -16.99 12.15
C PHE A 99 28.65 -17.01 13.17
N LYS A 100 28.94 -18.15 13.79
CA LYS A 100 30.19 -18.39 14.52
C LYS A 100 31.34 -18.55 13.53
N GLY A 101 31.95 -17.44 13.10
CA GLY A 101 33.25 -17.46 12.43
C GLY A 101 33.38 -16.70 11.10
N ASN A 102 32.30 -16.17 10.51
CA ASN A 102 32.43 -15.25 9.37
C ASN A 102 31.18 -14.36 9.19
N PRO A 103 31.21 -13.09 9.64
CA PRO A 103 30.10 -12.15 9.50
C PRO A 103 29.83 -11.65 8.07
N SER A 104 30.70 -11.96 7.10
CA SER A 104 30.78 -11.24 5.82
C SER A 104 30.09 -11.91 4.63
N GLU A 105 29.71 -13.18 4.71
CA GLU A 105 29.45 -13.95 3.47
C GLU A 105 28.00 -13.89 2.94
N ASN A 106 27.04 -13.31 3.66
CA ASN A 106 25.65 -13.21 3.18
C ASN A 106 25.04 -11.81 3.28
N ALA A 107 25.86 -10.80 2.99
CA ALA A 107 25.35 -9.48 2.63
C ALA A 107 24.72 -9.52 1.22
N ARG A 108 23.39 -9.51 1.15
CA ARG A 108 22.55 -9.29 -0.05
C ARG A 108 22.80 -10.27 -1.22
N GLN A 109 21.83 -11.14 -1.51
CA GLN A 109 21.81 -11.90 -2.76
C GLN A 109 22.04 -10.97 -3.97
N PRO A 110 22.93 -11.33 -4.91
CA PRO A 110 23.33 -10.48 -6.03
C PRO A 110 22.12 -10.10 -6.89
N LEU A 111 22.11 -8.86 -7.39
CA LEU A 111 21.01 -8.27 -8.16
C LEU A 111 20.52 -9.20 -9.28
N LYS A 112 21.45 -9.90 -9.95
CA LYS A 112 21.19 -10.89 -11.01
C LYS A 112 20.27 -12.05 -10.57
N LYS A 113 20.31 -12.46 -9.30
CA LYS A 113 19.43 -13.52 -8.75
C LYS A 113 18.06 -12.99 -8.34
N ARG A 114 17.93 -11.68 -8.04
CA ARG A 114 16.66 -11.03 -7.64
C ARG A 114 15.86 -10.47 -8.82
N LEU A 115 16.54 -10.04 -9.88
CA LEU A 115 15.90 -9.51 -11.08
C LEU A 115 14.87 -10.47 -11.68
N PRO A 116 15.19 -11.75 -11.96
CA PRO A 116 14.23 -12.65 -12.61
C PRO A 116 12.92 -12.89 -11.82
N PRO A 117 12.94 -13.19 -10.50
CA PRO A 117 11.68 -13.37 -9.75
C PRO A 117 10.90 -12.06 -9.59
N ALA A 118 11.58 -10.92 -9.46
CA ALA A 118 10.91 -9.61 -9.42
C ALA A 118 10.23 -9.29 -10.76
N LEU A 119 10.94 -9.47 -11.88
CA LEU A 119 10.42 -9.23 -13.22
C LEU A 119 9.23 -10.15 -13.51
N LYS A 120 9.33 -11.45 -13.18
CA LYS A 120 8.24 -12.41 -13.34
C LYS A 120 7.01 -12.01 -12.53
N LYS A 121 7.19 -11.49 -11.32
CA LYS A 121 6.08 -11.04 -10.47
C LYS A 121 5.41 -9.79 -11.06
N SER A 122 6.18 -8.81 -11.52
CA SER A 122 5.67 -7.62 -12.19
C SER A 122 4.94 -7.96 -13.49
N LEU A 123 5.51 -8.82 -14.34
CA LEU A 123 4.87 -9.31 -15.57
C LEU A 123 3.57 -10.05 -15.29
N ARG A 124 3.53 -10.85 -14.22
CA ARG A 124 2.29 -11.54 -13.82
C ARG A 124 1.21 -10.56 -13.38
N GLN A 125 1.55 -9.55 -12.58
CA GLN A 125 0.60 -8.52 -12.17
C GLN A 125 0.11 -7.70 -13.37
N PHE A 126 1.01 -7.32 -14.28
CA PHE A 126 0.64 -6.61 -15.50
C PHE A 126 -0.30 -7.44 -16.39
N SER A 127 0.03 -8.72 -16.61
CA SER A 127 -0.81 -9.66 -17.35
C SER A 127 -2.16 -9.94 -16.68
N GLN A 128 -2.28 -9.75 -15.36
CA GLN A 128 -3.56 -9.86 -14.65
C GLN A 128 -4.41 -8.59 -14.79
N MET A 129 -3.79 -7.43 -14.98
CA MET A 129 -4.49 -6.17 -15.22
C MET A 129 -4.90 -5.98 -16.68
N LEU A 130 -4.15 -6.57 -17.63
CA LEU A 130 -4.38 -6.45 -19.06
C LEU A 130 -5.82 -6.85 -19.50
N PRO A 131 -6.41 -7.97 -19.03
CA PRO A 131 -7.77 -8.35 -19.38
C PRO A 131 -8.78 -7.32 -18.90
N MET A 132 -8.63 -6.80 -17.68
CA MET A 132 -9.52 -5.76 -17.14
C MET A 132 -9.42 -4.48 -17.97
N MET A 133 -8.21 -4.02 -18.30
CA MET A 133 -8.01 -2.83 -19.13
C MET A 133 -8.60 -3.01 -20.53
N LEU A 134 -8.33 -4.14 -21.19
CA LEU A 134 -8.90 -4.46 -22.51
C LEU A 134 -10.43 -4.55 -22.46
N SER A 135 -10.99 -5.20 -21.44
CA SER A 135 -12.44 -5.28 -21.25
C SER A 135 -13.06 -3.90 -21.09
N ILE A 136 -12.43 -2.99 -20.35
CA ILE A 136 -12.95 -1.63 -20.17
C ILE A 136 -12.84 -0.83 -21.46
N VAL A 137 -11.72 -0.90 -22.18
CA VAL A 137 -11.55 -0.18 -23.45
C VAL A 137 -12.53 -0.71 -24.51
N LEU A 138 -12.69 -2.02 -24.61
CA LEU A 138 -13.66 -2.64 -25.53
C LEU A 138 -15.10 -2.33 -25.13
N LEU A 139 -15.42 -2.37 -23.84
CA LEU A 139 -16.75 -2.01 -23.35
C LEU A 139 -17.03 -0.51 -23.57
N ALA A 140 -16.05 0.36 -23.37
CA ALA A 140 -16.17 1.79 -23.66
C ALA A 140 -16.42 2.02 -25.15
N GLY A 141 -15.65 1.38 -26.04
CA GLY A 141 -15.88 1.46 -27.49
C GLY A 141 -17.23 0.87 -27.93
N PHE A 142 -17.69 -0.21 -27.29
CA PHE A 142 -19.00 -0.80 -27.53
C PHE A 142 -20.13 0.08 -26.96
N LEU A 143 -19.93 0.73 -25.82
CA LEU A 143 -20.92 1.66 -25.28
C LEU A 143 -20.96 2.95 -26.10
N ASN A 144 -19.85 3.40 -26.70
CA ASN A 144 -19.84 4.55 -27.60
C ASN A 144 -20.75 4.33 -28.84
N THR A 145 -20.91 3.09 -29.31
CA THR A 145 -21.86 2.81 -30.41
C THR A 145 -23.33 2.74 -29.96
N PHE A 146 -23.60 2.60 -28.66
CA PHE A 146 -24.96 2.53 -28.09
C PHE A 146 -25.38 3.81 -27.34
N ILE A 147 -24.44 4.62 -26.88
CA ILE A 147 -24.65 5.91 -26.22
C ILE A 147 -24.75 6.95 -27.33
N SER A 148 -25.98 7.25 -27.72
CA SER A 148 -26.27 8.33 -28.65
C SER A 148 -25.98 9.69 -27.98
N ASP A 149 -25.49 10.68 -28.74
CA ASP A 149 -25.26 12.07 -28.28
C ASP A 149 -26.48 12.67 -27.54
N ALA A 150 -27.69 12.18 -27.88
CA ALA A 150 -28.94 12.54 -27.23
C ALA A 150 -29.02 12.12 -25.75
N GLY A 151 -28.41 10.98 -25.38
CA GLY A 151 -28.37 10.51 -23.99
C GLY A 151 -27.36 11.27 -23.13
N LEU A 152 -26.23 11.67 -23.72
CA LEU A 152 -25.21 12.48 -23.05
C LEU A 152 -25.68 13.92 -22.84
N THR A 153 -26.32 14.53 -23.83
CA THR A 153 -26.91 15.89 -23.71
C THR A 153 -28.10 15.95 -22.77
N ALA A 154 -28.81 14.82 -22.53
CA ALA A 154 -29.86 14.73 -21.52
C ALA A 154 -29.31 14.62 -20.08
N LEU A 155 -28.12 14.04 -19.89
CA LEU A 155 -27.45 13.89 -18.59
C LEU A 155 -26.53 15.06 -18.24
N PHE A 156 -25.90 15.68 -19.24
CA PHE A 156 -24.96 16.79 -19.10
C PHE A 156 -25.51 18.00 -19.84
N SER A 157 -25.97 18.97 -19.06
CA SER A 157 -26.71 20.15 -19.53
C SER A 157 -25.81 21.30 -19.97
N GLY A 158 -24.49 21.15 -19.83
CA GLY A 158 -23.50 22.20 -20.06
C GLY A 158 -23.37 23.21 -18.91
N SER A 159 -24.11 23.03 -17.82
CA SER A 159 -23.98 23.88 -16.63
C SER A 159 -23.02 23.25 -15.63
N ALA A 160 -21.99 23.99 -15.23
CA ALA A 160 -20.91 23.50 -14.37
C ALA A 160 -21.42 22.79 -13.10
N LEU A 161 -22.46 23.31 -12.46
CA LEU A 161 -23.03 22.71 -11.25
C LEU A 161 -23.80 21.40 -11.51
N ARG A 162 -24.65 21.34 -12.54
CA ARG A 162 -25.42 20.12 -12.82
C ARG A 162 -24.53 19.02 -13.36
N ASP A 163 -23.55 19.38 -14.18
CA ASP A 163 -22.60 18.45 -14.75
C ASP A 163 -21.66 17.88 -13.67
N THR A 164 -21.19 18.72 -12.74
CA THR A 164 -20.43 18.26 -11.56
C THR A 164 -21.27 17.30 -10.71
N LEU A 165 -22.54 17.64 -10.44
CA LEU A 165 -23.44 16.77 -9.67
C LEU A 165 -23.70 15.44 -10.37
N ALA A 166 -24.00 15.47 -11.68
CA ALA A 166 -24.22 14.27 -12.49
C ALA A 166 -22.95 13.40 -12.49
N GLY A 167 -21.78 13.99 -12.80
CA GLY A 167 -20.50 13.29 -12.77
C GLY A 167 -20.20 12.66 -11.41
N GLY A 168 -20.42 13.41 -10.33
CA GLY A 168 -20.24 12.91 -8.96
C GLY A 168 -21.17 11.75 -8.64
N LEU A 169 -22.46 11.84 -8.96
CA LEU A 169 -23.43 10.76 -8.71
C LEU A 169 -23.06 9.49 -9.48
N THR A 170 -22.77 9.64 -10.77
CA THR A 170 -22.39 8.51 -11.62
C THR A 170 -21.08 7.88 -11.12
N GLY A 171 -20.08 8.70 -10.76
CA GLY A 171 -18.80 8.22 -10.23
C GLY A 171 -18.93 7.50 -8.89
N SER A 172 -19.85 7.95 -8.03
CA SER A 172 -20.08 7.35 -6.70
C SER A 172 -20.66 5.94 -6.76
N LEU A 173 -21.32 5.58 -7.87
CA LEU A 173 -21.88 4.25 -8.10
C LEU A 173 -20.82 3.22 -8.45
N PHE A 174 -19.69 3.67 -8.99
CA PHE A 174 -18.60 2.79 -9.38
C PHE A 174 -17.62 2.58 -8.22
N ALA A 175 -17.01 1.40 -8.18
CA ALA A 175 -15.93 1.06 -7.27
C ALA A 175 -14.90 0.17 -7.98
N GLY A 176 -13.67 0.15 -7.46
CA GLY A 176 -12.60 -0.68 -7.99
C GLY A 176 -11.32 0.12 -8.20
N ASN A 177 -10.51 -0.30 -9.17
CA ASN A 177 -9.22 0.34 -9.44
C ASN A 177 -9.41 1.77 -9.98
N ALA A 178 -8.80 2.75 -9.30
CA ALA A 178 -8.86 4.15 -9.70
C ALA A 178 -8.35 4.41 -11.13
N VAL A 179 -7.44 3.57 -11.65
CA VAL A 179 -6.94 3.65 -13.04
C VAL A 179 -8.08 3.64 -14.06
N ASN A 180 -9.14 2.88 -13.80
CA ASN A 180 -10.28 2.76 -14.71
C ASN A 180 -11.07 4.07 -14.84
N SER A 181 -11.14 4.86 -13.77
CA SER A 181 -11.83 6.15 -13.78
C SER A 181 -11.16 7.15 -14.73
N TYR A 182 -9.84 7.08 -14.90
CA TYR A 182 -9.12 7.95 -15.84
C TYR A 182 -9.34 7.54 -17.30
N ILE A 183 -9.43 6.23 -17.58
CA ILE A 183 -9.69 5.73 -18.95
C ILE A 183 -11.10 6.14 -19.38
N ILE A 184 -12.09 5.87 -18.52
CA ILE A 184 -13.49 6.24 -18.78
C ILE A 184 -13.64 7.76 -18.83
N GLY A 185 -12.98 8.48 -17.91
CA GLY A 185 -12.99 9.94 -17.89
C GLY A 185 -12.45 10.55 -19.17
N LYS A 186 -11.37 10.01 -19.73
CA LYS A 186 -10.86 10.46 -21.04
C LYS A 186 -11.89 10.27 -22.14
N GLU A 187 -12.49 9.08 -22.24
CA GLU A 187 -13.51 8.81 -23.26
C GLU A 187 -14.72 9.76 -23.12
N LEU A 188 -15.15 10.06 -21.89
CA LEU A 188 -16.22 11.04 -21.65
C LEU A 188 -15.83 12.43 -22.16
N LEU A 189 -14.60 12.89 -21.92
CA LEU A 189 -14.10 14.17 -22.45
C LEU A 189 -14.07 14.17 -23.99
N ASP A 190 -13.57 13.09 -24.59
CA ASP A 190 -13.49 12.96 -26.06
C ASP A 190 -14.89 12.96 -26.71
N ASN A 191 -15.94 12.55 -25.97
CA ASN A 191 -17.35 12.62 -26.37
C ASN A 191 -18.06 13.92 -25.92
N GLY A 192 -17.32 14.97 -25.56
CA GLY A 192 -17.86 16.30 -25.28
C GLY A 192 -18.50 16.50 -23.90
N VAL A 193 -18.28 15.58 -22.96
CA VAL A 193 -18.71 15.78 -21.56
C VAL A 193 -17.81 16.83 -20.89
N SER A 194 -18.40 17.74 -20.12
CA SER A 194 -17.66 18.85 -19.53
C SER A 194 -16.57 18.38 -18.56
N LEU A 195 -15.46 19.13 -18.51
CA LEU A 195 -14.35 18.85 -17.59
C LEU A 195 -14.80 18.83 -16.12
N PHE A 196 -15.83 19.62 -15.79
CA PHE A 196 -16.49 19.62 -14.49
C PHE A 196 -17.09 18.25 -14.13
N ALA A 197 -17.87 17.66 -15.04
CA ALA A 197 -18.44 16.33 -14.85
C ALA A 197 -17.37 15.24 -14.70
N VAL A 198 -16.36 15.25 -15.58
CA VAL A 198 -15.32 14.21 -15.57
C VAL A 198 -14.45 14.30 -14.31
N THR A 199 -14.09 15.51 -13.88
CA THR A 199 -13.32 15.69 -12.64
C THR A 199 -14.11 15.23 -11.41
N ALA A 200 -15.40 15.57 -11.35
CA ALA A 200 -16.27 15.12 -10.27
C ALA A 200 -16.46 13.60 -10.27
N PHE A 201 -16.57 12.99 -11.46
CA PHE A 201 -16.66 11.54 -11.62
C PHE A 201 -15.43 10.81 -11.07
N ILE A 202 -14.23 11.25 -11.46
CA ILE A 202 -12.97 10.64 -10.99
C ILE A 202 -12.83 10.79 -9.47
N MET A 203 -13.14 11.98 -8.93
CA MET A 203 -13.09 12.22 -7.48
C MET A 203 -14.10 11.39 -6.69
N ALA A 204 -15.32 11.30 -7.19
CA ALA A 204 -16.37 10.55 -6.52
C ALA A 204 -16.09 9.03 -6.54
N TRP A 205 -15.61 8.49 -7.67
CA TRP A 205 -15.21 7.09 -7.80
C TRP A 205 -14.16 6.71 -6.75
N ALA A 206 -13.17 7.57 -6.53
CA ALA A 206 -12.07 7.26 -5.62
C ALA A 206 -12.43 7.36 -4.13
N THR A 207 -13.43 8.18 -3.76
CA THR A 207 -13.60 8.63 -2.35
C THR A 207 -14.96 8.36 -1.72
N VAL A 208 -16.03 8.26 -2.52
CA VAL A 208 -17.40 8.19 -1.97
C VAL A 208 -17.73 6.76 -1.55
N GLY A 209 -17.50 5.79 -2.43
CA GLY A 209 -17.57 4.37 -2.11
C GLY A 209 -18.96 3.91 -1.65
N ILE A 210 -20.03 4.24 -2.38
CA ILE A 210 -21.42 3.82 -2.03
C ILE A 210 -21.53 2.30 -1.88
N ILE A 211 -20.80 1.55 -2.72
CA ILE A 211 -20.76 0.09 -2.69
C ILE A 211 -20.25 -0.44 -1.34
N GLN A 212 -19.37 0.29 -0.65
CA GLN A 212 -18.77 -0.12 0.64
C GLN A 212 -19.62 0.29 1.85
N LEU A 213 -20.66 1.10 1.65
CA LEU A 213 -21.52 1.63 2.72
C LEU A 213 -22.12 0.53 3.62
N PRO A 214 -22.61 -0.63 3.12
CA PRO A 214 -23.12 -1.69 3.99
C PRO A 214 -22.07 -2.27 4.94
N ALA A 215 -20.83 -2.46 4.44
CA ALA A 215 -19.72 -2.98 5.24
C ALA A 215 -19.27 -1.96 6.30
N GLU A 216 -19.18 -0.68 5.92
CA GLU A 216 -18.84 0.40 6.85
C GLU A 216 -19.92 0.61 7.92
N ALA A 217 -21.19 0.54 7.54
CA ALA A 217 -22.31 0.68 8.48
C ALA A 217 -22.33 -0.46 9.51
N ALA A 218 -21.94 -1.67 9.11
CA ALA A 218 -21.81 -2.82 9.99
C ALA A 218 -20.59 -2.70 10.94
N ALA A 219 -19.47 -2.16 10.46
CA ALA A 219 -18.23 -2.07 11.26
C ALA A 219 -18.16 -0.84 12.18
N LEU A 220 -18.64 0.32 11.72
CA LEU A 220 -18.44 1.63 12.37
C LEU A 220 -19.77 2.32 12.77
N GLY A 221 -20.90 1.72 12.41
CA GLY A 221 -22.24 2.22 12.71
C GLY A 221 -22.84 3.07 11.60
N LYS A 222 -24.15 2.93 11.41
CA LYS A 222 -24.93 3.55 10.32
C LYS A 222 -24.79 5.08 10.26
N ARG A 223 -24.79 5.76 11.41
CA ARG A 223 -24.67 7.23 11.48
C ARG A 223 -23.31 7.70 10.96
N PHE A 224 -22.24 7.00 11.32
CA PHE A 224 -20.90 7.31 10.86
C PHE A 224 -20.76 7.07 9.35
N ALA A 225 -21.20 5.91 8.86
CA ALA A 225 -21.08 5.57 7.43
C ALA A 225 -21.82 6.56 6.52
N ILE A 226 -23.04 6.96 6.89
CA ILE A 226 -23.82 7.95 6.14
C ILE A 226 -23.15 9.32 6.18
N LEU A 227 -22.72 9.78 7.37
CA LEU A 227 -22.09 11.09 7.50
C LEU A 227 -20.77 11.17 6.72
N ARG A 228 -19.93 10.11 6.81
CA ARG A 228 -18.68 10.00 6.04
C ARG A 228 -18.97 10.12 4.55
N THR A 229 -19.88 9.30 4.03
CA THR A 229 -20.19 9.24 2.60
C THR A 229 -20.74 10.57 2.08
N LEU A 230 -21.62 11.22 2.85
CA LEU A 230 -22.21 12.50 2.45
C LEU A 230 -21.18 13.62 2.48
N LEU A 231 -20.33 13.67 3.51
CA LEU A 231 -19.25 14.66 3.58
C LEU A 231 -18.22 14.45 2.46
N THR A 232 -17.79 13.21 2.19
CA THR A 232 -16.84 12.92 1.11
C THR A 232 -17.43 13.26 -0.25
N PHE A 233 -18.71 13.00 -0.48
CA PHE A 233 -19.40 13.40 -1.70
C PHE A 233 -19.42 14.92 -1.89
N LEU A 234 -19.83 15.68 -0.88
CA LEU A 234 -19.86 17.15 -0.96
C LEU A 234 -18.46 17.75 -1.17
N LEU A 235 -17.44 17.22 -0.48
CA LEU A 235 -16.06 17.65 -0.66
C LEU A 235 -15.54 17.29 -2.06
N ALA A 236 -15.88 16.12 -2.60
CA ALA A 236 -15.49 15.72 -3.96
C ALA A 236 -16.05 16.70 -5.01
N LEU A 237 -17.31 17.11 -4.87
CA LEU A 237 -17.92 18.12 -5.76
C LEU A 237 -17.23 19.48 -5.63
N ALA A 238 -16.95 19.92 -4.40
CA ALA A 238 -16.27 21.19 -4.15
C ALA A 238 -14.86 21.19 -4.74
N VAL A 239 -14.10 20.12 -4.55
CA VAL A 239 -12.76 19.95 -5.14
C VAL A 239 -12.83 19.97 -6.66
N ALA A 240 -13.77 19.27 -7.28
CA ALA A 240 -13.92 19.26 -8.73
C ALA A 240 -14.22 20.66 -9.29
N LEU A 241 -15.18 21.38 -8.70
CA LEU A 241 -15.52 22.75 -9.10
C LEU A 241 -14.35 23.71 -8.96
N LEU A 242 -13.66 23.67 -7.80
CA LEU A 242 -12.51 24.53 -7.55
C LEU A 242 -11.36 24.23 -8.50
N THR A 243 -11.05 22.95 -8.73
CA THR A 243 -9.95 22.53 -9.61
C THR A 243 -10.17 23.04 -11.02
N VAL A 244 -11.36 22.83 -11.59
CA VAL A 244 -11.66 23.24 -12.96
C VAL A 244 -11.75 24.77 -13.07
N THR A 245 -12.30 25.44 -12.06
CA THR A 245 -12.36 26.92 -12.05
C THR A 245 -10.96 27.54 -11.99
N ILE A 246 -10.06 26.98 -11.17
CA ILE A 246 -8.65 27.41 -11.10
C ILE A 246 -7.96 27.17 -12.45
N LEU A 247 -8.18 26.02 -13.09
CA LEU A 247 -7.62 25.73 -14.41
C LEU A 247 -8.09 26.71 -15.48
N ASN A 248 -9.38 27.06 -15.48
CA ASN A 248 -9.93 28.05 -16.40
C ASN A 248 -9.36 29.45 -16.16
N LEU A 249 -9.12 29.83 -14.89
CA LEU A 249 -8.49 31.10 -14.52
C LEU A 249 -7.02 31.20 -14.96
N MET A 250 -6.32 30.06 -15.04
CA MET A 250 -4.91 29.99 -15.45
C MET A 250 -4.68 30.03 -16.97
N GLY A 251 -5.73 30.24 -17.78
CA GLY A 251 -5.60 30.58 -19.20
C GLY A 251 -5.70 29.41 -20.20
N SER A 252 -6.15 28.24 -19.76
CA SER A 252 -6.60 27.18 -20.68
C SER A 252 -8.13 27.23 -20.75
N PRO A 253 -8.74 27.93 -21.73
CA PRO A 253 -10.18 27.84 -21.94
C PRO A 253 -10.48 26.41 -22.43
N VAL A 254 -10.80 25.51 -21.50
CA VAL A 254 -11.29 24.18 -21.84
C VAL A 254 -12.79 24.31 -22.05
N GLN A 255 -13.21 24.31 -23.32
CA GLN A 255 -14.60 24.08 -23.73
C GLN A 255 -14.97 22.63 -23.46
#